data_AF-A0A498EW33-F1
#
_entry.id   AF-A0A498EW33-F1
#
_cell.length_a   1.000
_cell.length_b   1.000
_cell.length_c   1.000
_cell.angle_alpha   90.00
_cell.angle_beta   90.00
_cell.angle_gamma   90.00
#
_symmetry.space_group_name_H-M   'P 1'
#
loop_
_entity.id
_entity.type
_entity.pdbx_description
1 polymer ?
#
loop_
_entity_poly.entity_id
_entity_poly.type
_entity_poly.pdbx_seq_one_letter_code
_entity_poly.pdbx_strand_id
1 'polypeptide(L)'
;MANRRKFLAGLGALASGSAAAVGTGAFTSVSADRSVSVDVADDSDALLAIEPQATPNGNEYASVSTDGTIELDFSGTDIGGGGLNRNAETTIRDILQVRNQGTQDVIVGVTGLPEFMSIYTDDGSVAANGNSTSLNQDSYNPSSGNLALVRVGETMEDVGVIFRLKGEDATPLEDFSGTLTFNAVAVRDLENPGEVRNQYGIDEIASDPEPGTGTSGPDSLVTAEVNDGATTTITINVNDDIVSGDFPANDTSFVVEANLDISSDGFGESPNDDMRFSYAGEDSRAASSAGGKLRRNVGTNGNNDRTDTIEENLDGFSASTVSNPNGDGYELVIDWAAVAADDNSDLSGVPSEFRVNEVFISDGGGGVAQTSANPVALGIGETYSTS
;
A
#
# COMPACT_ATOMS: atom_id res chain seq x y z
N MET A 1 -34.86 -96.99 24.79
CA MET A 1 -34.95 -96.45 23.41
C MET A 1 -35.23 -94.96 23.50
N ALA A 2 -34.26 -94.11 23.14
CA ALA A 2 -34.48 -92.69 22.89
C ALA A 2 -33.34 -92.17 22.02
N ASN A 3 -33.70 -91.26 21.11
CA ASN A 3 -33.06 -90.98 19.84
C ASN A 3 -31.84 -90.06 19.89
N ARG A 4 -31.01 -90.19 18.85
CA ARG A 4 -29.85 -89.35 18.47
C ARG A 4 -30.26 -87.91 18.16
N ARG A 5 -29.51 -86.91 18.65
CA ARG A 5 -29.25 -85.63 17.95
C ARG A 5 -27.79 -85.20 18.15
N LYS A 6 -27.10 -85.01 17.03
CA LYS A 6 -25.73 -84.51 16.84
C LYS A 6 -25.80 -82.95 16.78
N PHE A 7 -24.95 -82.22 17.51
CA PHE A 7 -23.65 -81.61 17.11
C PHE A 7 -23.74 -80.11 16.76
N LEU A 8 -22.64 -79.39 17.11
CA LEU A 8 -22.23 -77.99 16.88
C LEU A 8 -22.93 -76.88 17.66
N ALA A 9 -22.27 -75.80 18.08
CA ALA A 9 -20.86 -75.46 18.35
C ALA A 9 -20.94 -74.09 19.08
N GLY A 10 -20.24 -73.91 20.20
CA GLY A 10 -20.30 -72.69 21.00
C GLY A 10 -18.94 -72.37 21.60
N LEU A 11 -18.28 -71.39 20.97
CA LEU A 11 -17.26 -70.44 21.41
C LEU A 11 -16.68 -70.56 22.84
N GLY A 12 -15.34 -70.56 22.92
CA GLY A 12 -14.61 -70.26 24.15
C GLY A 12 -13.09 -70.18 23.97
N ALA A 13 -12.58 -68.95 23.85
CA ALA A 13 -11.21 -68.49 24.16
C ALA A 13 -10.03 -69.03 23.33
N LEU A 14 -9.49 -68.19 22.45
CA LEU A 14 -8.07 -68.20 22.07
C LEU A 14 -7.54 -66.76 22.05
N ALA A 15 -6.62 -66.49 22.97
CA ALA A 15 -5.71 -65.36 22.93
C ALA A 15 -4.50 -65.72 22.05
N SER A 16 -4.22 -64.92 21.03
CA SER A 16 -2.88 -64.75 20.43
C SER A 16 -2.97 -63.68 19.34
N GLY A 17 -2.01 -62.75 19.32
CA GLY A 17 -2.06 -61.51 18.55
C GLY A 17 -1.95 -61.63 17.02
N SER A 18 -1.78 -60.45 16.41
CA SER A 18 -1.64 -60.10 14.99
C SER A 18 -2.92 -59.87 14.18
N ALA A 19 -3.07 -58.59 13.79
CA ALA A 19 -3.60 -58.08 12.54
C ALA A 19 -4.95 -58.62 12.01
N ALA A 20 -6.01 -57.83 12.21
CA ALA A 20 -6.82 -57.27 11.13
C ALA A 20 -7.87 -56.33 11.75
N ALA A 21 -7.66 -55.03 11.63
CA ALA A 21 -8.72 -54.06 11.76
C ALA A 21 -9.67 -54.28 10.57
N VAL A 22 -10.71 -55.07 10.78
CA VAL A 22 -11.88 -55.14 9.89
C VAL A 22 -12.96 -54.29 10.53
N GLY A 23 -12.86 -52.98 10.30
CA GLY A 23 -13.99 -52.07 10.43
C GLY A 23 -14.57 -51.84 9.05
N THR A 24 -15.45 -52.72 8.60
CA THR A 24 -16.26 -52.47 7.39
C THR A 24 -17.50 -51.67 7.77
N GLY A 25 -17.64 -50.47 7.19
CA GLY A 25 -18.94 -49.96 6.75
C GLY A 25 -19.60 -48.88 7.60
N ALA A 26 -19.30 -47.62 7.28
CA ALA A 26 -20.33 -46.60 6.99
C ALA A 26 -19.64 -45.35 6.41
N PHE A 27 -19.44 -45.31 5.09
CA PHE A 27 -19.38 -44.01 4.41
C PHE A 27 -20.81 -43.51 4.32
N THR A 28 -21.26 -42.76 5.31
CA THR A 28 -22.36 -41.82 5.09
C THR A 28 -21.73 -40.64 4.36
N SER A 29 -21.85 -40.62 3.03
CA SER A 29 -21.60 -39.40 2.27
C SER A 29 -22.64 -38.37 2.72
N VAL A 30 -22.21 -37.40 3.53
CA VAL A 30 -22.99 -36.18 3.75
C VAL A 30 -22.55 -35.22 2.65
N SER A 31 -23.26 -35.24 1.53
CA SER A 31 -23.32 -34.08 0.64
C SER A 31 -24.12 -33.02 1.40
N ALA A 32 -23.51 -31.90 1.68
CA ALA A 32 -24.23 -30.71 2.14
C ALA A 32 -23.76 -29.58 1.23
N ASP A 33 -24.71 -28.97 0.56
CA ASP A 33 -24.55 -27.76 -0.23
C ASP A 33 -24.15 -26.64 0.75
N ARG A 34 -23.06 -25.90 0.48
CA ARG A 34 -22.52 -24.89 1.41
C ARG A 34 -21.98 -23.70 0.65
N SER A 35 -22.83 -22.78 0.23
CA SER A 35 -22.39 -21.54 -0.41
C SER A 35 -21.98 -20.47 0.59
N VAL A 36 -20.85 -19.85 0.30
CA VAL A 36 -20.47 -18.54 0.81
C VAL A 36 -20.54 -17.64 -0.42
N SER A 37 -21.40 -16.62 -0.39
CA SER A 37 -21.43 -15.57 -1.39
C SER A 37 -20.96 -14.31 -0.68
N VAL A 38 -19.86 -13.75 -1.16
CA VAL A 38 -19.30 -12.48 -0.69
C VAL A 38 -19.67 -11.42 -1.70
N ASP A 39 -20.52 -10.47 -1.29
CA ASP A 39 -20.66 -9.21 -2.01
C ASP A 39 -19.52 -8.29 -1.56
N VAL A 40 -18.71 -7.79 -2.50
CA VAL A 40 -17.70 -6.76 -2.21
C VAL A 40 -18.31 -5.37 -2.44
N ALA A 41 -18.52 -4.61 -1.37
CA ALA A 41 -18.92 -3.22 -1.51
C ALA A 41 -17.69 -2.36 -1.86
N ASP A 42 -17.81 -1.59 -2.94
CA ASP A 42 -16.86 -0.57 -3.40
C ASP A 42 -16.83 0.57 -2.35
N ASP A 43 -15.69 0.80 -1.69
CA ASP A 43 -15.55 1.89 -0.73
C ASP A 43 -15.22 3.19 -1.48
N SER A 44 -16.19 4.10 -1.48
CA SER A 44 -16.31 5.24 -2.38
C SER A 44 -15.26 6.34 -2.22
N ASP A 45 -14.39 6.26 -1.20
CA ASP A 45 -13.37 7.28 -0.92
C ASP A 45 -11.93 6.80 -1.18
N ALA A 46 -11.74 5.52 -1.54
CA ALA A 46 -10.46 4.98 -1.98
C ALA A 46 -10.64 4.27 -3.32
N LEU A 47 -9.93 4.73 -4.34
CA LEU A 47 -9.90 4.12 -5.67
C LEU A 47 -9.14 2.78 -5.61
N LEU A 48 -9.69 1.77 -4.91
CA LEU A 48 -9.16 0.42 -4.93
C LEU A 48 -9.75 -0.34 -6.12
N ALA A 49 -8.89 -0.88 -6.97
CA ALA A 49 -9.30 -1.87 -7.96
C ALA A 49 -9.09 -3.26 -7.38
N ILE A 50 -10.20 -3.98 -7.17
CA ILE A 50 -10.20 -5.35 -6.63
C ILE A 50 -10.55 -6.30 -7.77
N GLU A 51 -9.69 -7.28 -8.02
CA GLU A 51 -9.86 -8.21 -9.14
C GLU A 51 -9.52 -9.65 -8.73
N PRO A 52 -10.14 -10.67 -9.35
CA PRO A 52 -9.67 -12.05 -9.22
C PRO A 52 -8.22 -12.15 -9.70
N GLN A 53 -7.34 -12.73 -8.88
CA GLN A 53 -5.96 -12.94 -9.28
C GLN A 53 -5.90 -14.07 -10.32
N ALA A 54 -5.01 -13.95 -11.31
CA ALA A 54 -4.87 -14.92 -12.40
C ALA A 54 -4.17 -16.23 -11.96
N THR A 55 -4.71 -16.90 -10.93
CA THR A 55 -4.20 -18.15 -10.35
C THR A 55 -5.24 -19.27 -10.46
N PRO A 56 -4.88 -20.55 -10.20
CA PRO A 56 -5.88 -21.61 -10.13
C PRO A 56 -7.00 -21.33 -9.12
N ASN A 57 -6.69 -20.72 -7.96
CA ASN A 57 -7.69 -20.45 -6.94
C ASN A 57 -8.51 -19.19 -7.26
N GLY A 58 -7.89 -18.13 -7.79
CA GLY A 58 -8.63 -16.93 -8.19
C GLY A 58 -9.61 -17.21 -9.33
N ASN A 59 -9.25 -18.06 -10.30
CA ASN A 59 -10.16 -18.49 -11.37
C ASN A 59 -11.28 -19.42 -10.89
N GLU A 60 -11.05 -20.18 -9.82
CA GLU A 60 -12.00 -21.17 -9.29
C GLU A 60 -13.01 -20.54 -8.32
N TYR A 61 -12.53 -19.65 -7.45
CA TYR A 61 -13.28 -19.17 -6.29
C TYR A 61 -13.68 -17.70 -6.35
N ALA A 62 -13.21 -16.94 -7.34
CA ALA A 62 -13.56 -15.53 -7.51
C ALA A 62 -14.06 -15.23 -8.92
N SER A 63 -15.08 -14.38 -9.01
CA SER A 63 -15.59 -13.90 -10.29
C SER A 63 -16.06 -12.46 -10.16
N VAL A 64 -16.19 -11.78 -11.30
CA VAL A 64 -16.74 -10.42 -11.35
C VAL A 64 -18.19 -10.51 -11.80
N SER A 65 -19.11 -10.03 -10.99
CA SER A 65 -20.53 -9.96 -11.29
C SER A 65 -20.80 -8.95 -12.43
N THR A 66 -22.03 -8.93 -12.93
CA THR A 66 -22.45 -7.98 -13.97
C THR A 66 -22.48 -6.52 -13.52
N ASP A 67 -22.49 -6.26 -12.21
CA ASP A 67 -22.47 -4.89 -11.66
C ASP A 67 -21.08 -4.43 -11.22
N GLY A 68 -20.04 -5.24 -11.47
CA GLY A 68 -18.65 -4.92 -11.14
C GLY A 68 -18.21 -5.36 -9.75
N THR A 69 -19.11 -5.97 -8.97
CA THR A 69 -18.81 -6.54 -7.66
C THR A 69 -17.98 -7.82 -7.81
N ILE A 70 -17.04 -8.05 -6.89
CA ILE A 70 -16.33 -9.32 -6.80
C ILE A 70 -17.17 -10.30 -5.98
N GLU A 71 -17.47 -11.46 -6.56
CA GLU A 71 -18.15 -12.58 -5.90
C GLU A 71 -17.13 -13.67 -5.55
N LEU A 72 -17.05 -14.04 -4.27
CA LEU A 72 -16.31 -15.22 -3.83
C LEU A 72 -17.28 -16.38 -3.61
N ASP A 73 -17.08 -17.51 -4.29
CA ASP A 73 -17.90 -18.72 -4.16
C ASP A 73 -17.06 -19.91 -3.70
N PHE A 74 -17.42 -20.49 -2.55
CA PHE A 74 -16.79 -21.69 -1.98
C PHE A 74 -17.75 -22.89 -1.91
N SER A 75 -18.89 -22.81 -2.62
CA SER A 75 -19.97 -23.80 -2.63
C SER A 75 -19.66 -25.08 -3.41
N GLY A 76 -18.86 -24.95 -4.46
CA GLY A 76 -18.54 -26.00 -5.42
C GLY A 76 -17.11 -25.89 -5.91
N THR A 77 -16.69 -26.91 -6.65
CA THR A 77 -15.51 -26.85 -7.50
C THR A 77 -15.83 -27.44 -8.87
N ASP A 78 -15.12 -27.01 -9.91
CA ASP A 78 -15.26 -27.47 -11.29
C ASP A 78 -15.03 -28.99 -11.44
N ILE A 79 -14.35 -29.59 -10.46
CA ILE A 79 -14.06 -31.03 -10.38
C ILE A 79 -15.06 -31.83 -9.52
N GLY A 80 -16.15 -31.20 -9.08
CA GLY A 80 -17.29 -31.89 -8.44
C GLY A 80 -17.14 -32.18 -6.94
N GLY A 81 -16.16 -31.59 -6.26
CA GLY A 81 -16.12 -31.51 -4.80
C GLY A 81 -16.84 -30.24 -4.32
N GLY A 82 -17.69 -30.33 -3.29
CA GLY A 82 -18.49 -29.19 -2.84
C GLY A 82 -18.26 -28.84 -1.36
N GLY A 83 -18.14 -27.54 -1.10
CA GLY A 83 -18.17 -26.94 0.23
C GLY A 83 -16.91 -27.15 1.09
N LEU A 84 -16.91 -26.45 2.23
CA LEU A 84 -15.84 -26.50 3.22
C LEU A 84 -15.95 -27.72 4.15
N ASN A 85 -14.81 -28.28 4.54
CA ASN A 85 -14.75 -29.43 5.45
C ASN A 85 -15.20 -29.05 6.87
N ARG A 86 -16.12 -29.84 7.45
CA ARG A 86 -16.51 -29.70 8.86
C ARG A 86 -15.37 -30.14 9.78
N ASN A 87 -15.25 -29.49 10.94
CA ASN A 87 -14.20 -29.78 11.93
C ASN A 87 -12.78 -29.62 11.35
N ALA A 88 -12.60 -28.67 10.43
CA ALA A 88 -11.33 -28.42 9.76
C ALA A 88 -11.01 -26.93 9.73
N GLU A 89 -9.72 -26.65 9.68
CA GLU A 89 -9.21 -25.35 9.24
C GLU A 89 -8.85 -25.50 7.75
N THR A 90 -9.42 -24.66 6.90
CA THR A 90 -9.20 -24.67 5.44
C THR A 90 -8.61 -23.33 5.04
N THR A 91 -7.46 -23.36 4.37
CA THR A 91 -6.79 -22.17 3.85
C THR A 91 -6.85 -22.22 2.32
N ILE A 92 -7.34 -21.15 1.72
CA ILE A 92 -7.36 -20.94 0.28
C ILE A 92 -6.52 -19.68 0.02
N ARG A 93 -5.60 -19.76 -0.93
CA ARG A 93 -4.58 -18.74 -1.22
C ARG A 93 -4.81 -18.09 -2.57
N ASP A 94 -4.21 -16.93 -2.79
CA ASP A 94 -4.02 -16.32 -4.11
C ASP A 94 -5.33 -16.14 -4.89
N ILE A 95 -6.37 -15.64 -4.21
CA ILE A 95 -7.72 -15.51 -4.75
C ILE A 95 -7.91 -14.16 -5.43
N LEU A 96 -7.51 -13.07 -4.75
CA LEU A 96 -7.71 -11.70 -5.19
C LEU A 96 -6.39 -10.94 -5.24
N GLN A 97 -6.38 -9.89 -6.03
CA GLN A 97 -5.41 -8.81 -5.98
C GLN A 97 -6.14 -7.47 -5.76
N VAL A 98 -5.48 -6.55 -5.07
CA VAL A 98 -6.03 -5.23 -4.73
C VAL A 98 -5.01 -4.17 -5.11
N ARG A 99 -5.36 -3.30 -6.05
CA ARG A 99 -4.50 -2.21 -6.51
C ARG A 99 -5.00 -0.88 -5.98
N ASN A 100 -4.09 -0.10 -5.42
CA ASN A 100 -4.37 1.28 -5.05
C ASN A 100 -4.23 2.18 -6.30
N GLN A 101 -5.35 2.68 -6.82
CA GLN A 101 -5.43 3.66 -7.91
C GLN A 101 -5.72 5.08 -7.37
N GLY A 102 -5.69 5.27 -6.06
CA GLY A 102 -5.83 6.57 -5.41
C GLY A 102 -4.55 7.41 -5.51
N THR A 103 -4.55 8.55 -4.85
CA THR A 103 -3.39 9.47 -4.79
C THR A 103 -2.62 9.37 -3.48
N GLN A 104 -2.95 8.40 -2.62
CA GLN A 104 -2.42 8.31 -1.27
C GLN A 104 -2.10 6.88 -0.86
N ASP A 105 -1.08 6.71 -0.02
CA ASP A 105 -0.81 5.44 0.65
C ASP A 105 -1.93 5.12 1.65
N VAL A 106 -2.40 3.87 1.62
CA VAL A 106 -3.56 3.45 2.42
C VAL A 106 -3.25 2.19 3.21
N ILE A 107 -3.82 2.12 4.42
CA ILE A 107 -3.97 0.88 5.15
C ILE A 107 -5.25 0.21 4.67
N VAL A 108 -5.12 -0.98 4.10
CA VAL A 108 -6.24 -1.79 3.60
C VAL A 108 -6.68 -2.79 4.66
N GLY A 109 -7.97 -2.77 4.98
CA GLY A 109 -8.61 -3.68 5.92
C GLY A 109 -9.97 -4.13 5.43
N VAL A 110 -10.46 -5.25 5.95
CA VAL A 110 -11.74 -5.87 5.56
C VAL A 110 -12.63 -6.03 6.78
N THR A 111 -13.86 -5.55 6.65
CA THR A 111 -14.92 -5.66 7.67
C THR A 111 -16.07 -6.52 7.17
N GLY A 112 -16.94 -6.94 8.09
CA GLY A 112 -18.08 -7.82 7.78
C GLY A 112 -17.74 -9.32 7.80
N LEU A 113 -16.58 -9.67 8.35
CA LEU A 113 -16.10 -11.05 8.39
C LEU A 113 -16.90 -11.87 9.43
N PRO A 114 -17.43 -13.05 9.08
CA PRO A 114 -18.02 -13.93 10.09
C PRO A 114 -16.92 -14.50 11.02
N GLU A 115 -17.29 -14.85 12.26
CA GLU A 115 -16.32 -15.30 13.28
C GLU A 115 -15.47 -16.51 12.87
N PHE A 116 -15.96 -17.34 11.94
CA PHE A 116 -15.26 -18.52 11.45
C PHE A 116 -14.35 -18.22 10.25
N MET A 117 -14.29 -16.99 9.75
CA MET A 117 -13.49 -16.61 8.59
C MET A 117 -12.40 -15.60 8.96
N SER A 118 -11.31 -15.63 8.21
CA SER A 118 -10.31 -14.57 8.23
C SER A 118 -9.79 -14.36 6.82
N ILE A 119 -9.41 -13.13 6.52
CA ILE A 119 -8.75 -12.75 5.27
C ILE A 119 -7.35 -12.22 5.57
N TYR A 120 -6.42 -12.50 4.66
CA TYR A 120 -5.00 -12.20 4.79
C TYR A 120 -4.38 -12.01 3.40
N THR A 121 -3.17 -11.49 3.35
CA THR A 121 -2.30 -11.53 2.17
C THR A 121 -0.96 -12.17 2.56
N ASP A 122 -0.43 -13.02 1.68
CA ASP A 122 0.94 -13.55 1.76
C ASP A 122 1.94 -12.69 0.95
N ASP A 123 1.53 -11.51 0.49
CA ASP A 123 2.39 -10.54 -0.16
C ASP A 123 3.27 -9.80 0.86
N GLY A 124 4.55 -10.17 0.88
CA GLY A 124 5.54 -9.60 1.78
C GLY A 124 5.86 -8.13 1.51
N SER A 125 5.52 -7.58 0.32
CA SER A 125 5.80 -6.18 -0.01
C SER A 125 4.90 -5.20 0.74
N VAL A 126 3.66 -5.60 1.03
CA VAL A 126 2.64 -4.79 1.72
C VAL A 126 2.49 -5.14 3.20
N ALA A 127 3.12 -6.24 3.65
CA ALA A 127 3.03 -6.73 5.02
C ALA A 127 4.09 -6.10 5.92
N ALA A 128 3.69 -5.60 7.09
CA ALA A 128 4.60 -4.96 8.06
C ALA A 128 5.78 -5.84 8.53
N ASN A 129 5.63 -7.16 8.45
CA ASN A 129 6.66 -8.12 8.86
C ASN A 129 7.45 -8.71 7.67
N GLY A 130 7.23 -8.20 6.44
CA GLY A 130 7.90 -8.64 5.23
C GLY A 130 7.51 -10.03 4.73
N ASN A 131 6.40 -10.60 5.22
CA ASN A 131 5.99 -11.96 4.85
C ASN A 131 4.48 -12.14 4.65
N SER A 132 3.66 -11.83 5.65
CA SER A 132 2.20 -12.06 5.57
C SER A 132 1.51 -11.25 6.66
N THR A 133 0.33 -10.71 6.34
CA THR A 133 -0.42 -9.88 7.28
C THR A 133 -1.92 -10.17 7.23
N SER A 134 -2.61 -9.91 8.33
CA SER A 134 -4.07 -10.05 8.35
C SER A 134 -4.70 -8.85 7.66
N LEU A 135 -5.85 -9.07 7.03
CA LEU A 135 -6.70 -7.98 6.53
C LEU A 135 -7.97 -7.83 7.39
N ASN A 136 -8.06 -8.49 8.55
CA ASN A 136 -9.27 -8.49 9.38
C ASN A 136 -9.39 -7.22 10.22
N GLN A 137 -10.07 -6.20 9.69
CA GLN A 137 -10.26 -4.92 10.37
C GLN A 137 -11.28 -4.99 11.51
N ASP A 138 -12.16 -5.99 11.52
CA ASP A 138 -13.02 -6.26 12.68
C ASP A 138 -12.18 -6.66 13.92
N SER A 139 -10.95 -7.11 13.72
CA SER A 139 -10.01 -7.54 14.78
C SER A 139 -8.85 -6.57 15.01
N TYR A 140 -8.47 -5.78 14.00
CA TYR A 140 -7.29 -4.92 14.05
C TYR A 140 -7.62 -3.48 13.64
N ASN A 141 -7.19 -2.52 14.48
CA ASN A 141 -7.28 -1.10 14.16
C ASN A 141 -6.29 -0.77 13.00
N PRO A 142 -6.67 0.06 12.01
CA PRO A 142 -5.77 0.54 10.95
C PRO A 142 -4.43 1.12 11.46
N SER A 143 -4.44 1.77 12.61
CA SER A 143 -3.30 2.32 13.34
C SER A 143 -2.38 1.26 13.99
N SER A 144 -2.76 -0.02 13.97
CA SER A 144 -2.06 -1.07 14.72
C SER A 144 -0.86 -1.69 14.00
N GLY A 145 -0.72 -1.42 12.70
CA GLY A 145 0.29 -2.04 11.84
C GLY A 145 0.15 -3.56 11.65
N ASN A 146 -1.03 -4.11 11.94
CA ASN A 146 -1.35 -5.52 11.67
C ASN A 146 -2.15 -5.71 10.36
N LEU A 147 -2.40 -4.63 9.62
CA LEU A 147 -3.08 -4.63 8.33
C LEU A 147 -2.05 -4.48 7.19
N ALA A 148 -2.49 -4.35 5.94
CA ALA A 148 -1.58 -4.15 4.80
C ALA A 148 -1.47 -2.66 4.47
N LEU A 149 -0.25 -2.19 4.22
CA LEU A 149 -0.02 -0.89 3.60
C LEU A 149 0.07 -1.09 2.09
N VAL A 150 -0.77 -0.41 1.32
CA VAL A 150 -0.68 -0.43 -0.14
C VAL A 150 -0.37 0.99 -0.61
N ARG A 151 0.84 1.17 -1.14
CA ARG A 151 1.29 2.47 -1.64
C ARG A 151 0.56 2.86 -2.91
N VAL A 152 0.63 4.14 -3.27
CA VAL A 152 0.07 4.64 -4.53
C VAL A 152 0.58 3.83 -5.73
N GLY A 153 -0.34 3.32 -6.56
CA GLY A 153 -0.01 2.53 -7.75
C GLY A 153 0.40 1.09 -7.48
N GLU A 154 0.74 0.74 -6.24
CA GLU A 154 1.10 -0.60 -5.80
C GLU A 154 -0.10 -1.54 -5.85
N THR A 155 0.18 -2.82 -6.05
CA THR A 155 -0.82 -3.89 -6.04
C THR A 155 -0.47 -4.88 -4.95
N MET A 156 -1.36 -5.03 -3.97
CA MET A 156 -1.32 -6.13 -3.02
C MET A 156 -1.78 -7.40 -3.73
N GLU A 157 -0.88 -8.37 -3.86
CA GLU A 157 -1.17 -9.68 -4.44
C GLU A 157 -1.46 -10.72 -3.34
N ASP A 158 -1.72 -11.96 -3.75
CA ASP A 158 -1.79 -13.14 -2.89
C ASP A 158 -2.80 -13.04 -1.72
N VAL A 159 -3.94 -12.38 -1.97
CA VAL A 159 -5.02 -12.27 -0.98
C VAL A 159 -5.75 -13.60 -0.88
N GLY A 160 -5.80 -14.17 0.33
CA GLY A 160 -6.40 -15.47 0.62
C GLY A 160 -7.34 -15.44 1.82
N VAL A 161 -8.03 -16.55 2.05
CA VAL A 161 -8.99 -16.72 3.16
C VAL A 161 -8.72 -17.99 3.97
N ILE A 162 -9.05 -17.93 5.27
CA ILE A 162 -8.97 -19.05 6.20
C ILE A 162 -10.36 -19.26 6.81
N PHE A 163 -10.87 -20.48 6.71
CA PHE A 163 -12.10 -20.92 7.37
C PHE A 163 -11.78 -21.84 8.55
N ARG A 164 -12.33 -21.54 9.73
CA ARG A 164 -12.13 -22.28 10.99
C ARG A 164 -13.45 -22.85 11.47
N LEU A 165 -13.78 -24.05 11.00
CA LEU A 165 -15.06 -24.69 11.26
C LEU A 165 -14.90 -25.74 12.38
N LYS A 166 -15.46 -25.50 13.58
CA LYS A 166 -15.34 -26.38 14.76
C LYS A 166 -16.69 -26.90 15.27
N GLY A 167 -16.77 -28.20 15.56
CA GLY A 167 -17.71 -28.80 16.52
C GLY A 167 -19.20 -28.65 16.22
N GLU A 168 -20.05 -28.87 17.23
CA GLU A 168 -21.52 -28.84 17.15
C GLU A 168 -22.12 -27.51 16.67
N ASP A 169 -21.30 -26.46 16.50
CA ASP A 169 -21.62 -25.20 15.81
C ASP A 169 -21.57 -25.37 14.29
N ALA A 170 -22.13 -26.45 13.77
CA ALA A 170 -22.21 -26.70 12.33
C ALA A 170 -23.44 -26.02 11.66
N THR A 171 -24.15 -25.22 12.45
CA THR A 171 -25.32 -24.38 12.12
C THR A 171 -25.01 -23.03 11.45
N PRO A 172 -23.85 -22.35 11.61
CA PRO A 172 -23.55 -21.09 10.91
C PRO A 172 -23.35 -21.25 9.39
N LEU A 173 -23.11 -22.48 8.93
CA LEU A 173 -22.80 -22.81 7.54
C LEU A 173 -24.03 -23.05 6.66
N GLU A 174 -25.24 -23.07 7.22
CA GLU A 174 -26.41 -23.49 6.42
C GLU A 174 -26.87 -22.44 5.41
N ASP A 175 -26.40 -21.19 5.47
CA ASP A 175 -26.54 -20.16 4.41
C ASP A 175 -25.76 -18.88 4.82
N PHE A 176 -24.43 -18.91 4.87
CA PHE A 176 -23.69 -17.64 5.05
C PHE A 176 -23.57 -16.93 3.71
N SER A 177 -24.56 -16.09 3.40
CA SER A 177 -24.44 -15.01 2.42
C SER A 177 -24.14 -13.72 3.18
N GLY A 178 -23.04 -13.05 2.84
CA GLY A 178 -22.66 -11.82 3.52
C GLY A 178 -21.88 -10.89 2.62
N THR A 179 -21.86 -9.61 2.96
CA THR A 179 -21.04 -8.61 2.28
C THR A 179 -19.74 -8.45 3.08
N LEU A 180 -18.60 -8.56 2.41
CA LEU A 180 -17.31 -8.14 2.97
C LEU A 180 -16.98 -6.78 2.37
N THR A 181 -16.50 -5.86 3.18
CA THR A 181 -16.15 -4.51 2.71
C THR A 181 -14.65 -4.31 2.85
N PHE A 182 -13.97 -4.05 1.74
CA PHE A 182 -12.59 -3.56 1.76
C PHE A 182 -12.64 -2.06 2.06
N ASN A 183 -12.00 -1.65 3.13
CA ASN A 183 -11.83 -0.26 3.51
C ASN A 183 -10.38 0.13 3.26
N ALA A 184 -10.17 1.34 2.77
CA ALA A 184 -8.84 1.93 2.67
C ALA A 184 -8.78 3.21 3.48
N VAL A 185 -7.91 3.24 4.48
CA VAL A 185 -7.71 4.41 5.34
C VAL A 185 -6.37 5.05 4.96
N ALA A 186 -6.40 6.30 4.49
CA ALA A 186 -5.17 7.01 4.15
C ALA A 186 -4.25 7.08 5.39
N VAL A 187 -2.95 6.84 5.20
CA VAL A 187 -1.99 6.77 6.30
C VAL A 187 -1.99 8.04 7.14
N ARG A 188 -2.13 9.21 6.52
CA ARG A 188 -2.17 10.50 7.23
C ARG A 188 -3.43 10.72 8.08
N ASP A 189 -4.50 9.96 7.83
CA ASP A 189 -5.78 10.07 8.54
C ASP A 189 -5.86 9.10 9.73
N LEU A 190 -4.79 8.33 9.99
CA LEU A 190 -4.67 7.41 11.11
C LEU A 190 -4.52 8.16 12.45
N GLU A 191 -4.74 7.46 13.56
CA GLU A 191 -4.55 8.02 14.90
C GLU A 191 -3.06 8.22 15.23
N ASN A 192 -2.16 7.44 14.61
CA ASN A 192 -0.71 7.43 14.84
C ASN A 192 0.10 7.33 13.53
N PRO A 193 -0.09 8.25 12.56
CA PRO A 193 0.48 8.15 11.21
C PRO A 193 2.00 7.94 11.21
N GLY A 194 2.73 8.61 12.10
CA GLY A 194 4.19 8.46 12.20
C GLY A 194 4.67 7.09 12.69
N GLU A 195 3.93 6.43 13.60
CA GLU A 195 4.28 5.08 14.05
C GLU A 195 4.06 4.05 12.95
N VAL A 196 2.96 4.18 12.21
CA VAL A 196 2.67 3.34 11.05
C VAL A 196 3.71 3.56 9.96
N ARG A 197 4.03 4.81 9.63
CA ARG A 197 5.10 5.13 8.66
C ARG A 197 6.42 4.45 9.03
N ASN A 198 6.89 4.65 10.26
CA ASN A 198 8.10 3.98 10.76
C ASN A 198 8.04 2.45 10.69
N GLN A 199 6.87 1.86 10.95
CA GLN A 199 6.70 0.42 10.95
C GLN A 199 6.80 -0.18 9.55
N TYR A 200 6.27 0.49 8.53
CA TYR A 200 6.32 0.03 7.15
C TYR A 200 7.52 0.59 6.37
N GLY A 201 8.42 1.34 7.04
CA GLY A 201 9.52 2.03 6.37
C GLY A 201 9.01 3.02 5.32
N ILE A 202 7.91 3.72 5.62
CA ILE A 202 7.52 4.92 4.89
C ILE A 202 8.28 6.06 5.57
N ASP A 203 9.11 6.74 4.81
CA ASP A 203 9.91 7.80 5.37
C ASP A 203 9.07 9.05 5.73
N GLU A 204 9.58 9.75 6.75
CA GLU A 204 8.97 10.79 7.56
C GLU A 204 8.14 11.84 6.80
N ILE A 205 6.97 12.22 7.35
CA ILE A 205 6.32 13.50 6.99
C ILE A 205 7.11 14.61 7.68
N ALA A 206 7.91 15.38 6.93
CA ALA A 206 8.32 16.67 7.48
C ALA A 206 7.14 17.64 7.40
N SER A 207 7.00 18.49 8.42
CA SER A 207 5.97 19.53 8.46
C SER A 207 6.50 20.82 9.09
N ASP A 208 6.14 21.99 8.55
CA ASP A 208 6.52 23.29 9.15
C ASP A 208 5.79 23.47 10.49
N PRO A 209 6.38 24.08 11.54
CA PRO A 209 5.64 24.47 12.73
C PRO A 209 4.26 25.07 12.47
N GLU A 210 3.21 24.50 13.07
CA GLU A 210 1.84 25.00 12.90
C GLU A 210 1.73 26.48 13.34
N PRO A 211 0.88 27.28 12.68
CA PRO A 211 0.69 28.68 13.04
C PRO A 211 0.22 28.84 14.50
N GLY A 212 1.06 29.46 15.32
CA GLY A 212 0.72 29.84 16.70
C GLY A 212 1.11 28.82 17.78
N THR A 213 1.55 27.62 17.41
CA THR A 213 2.07 26.61 18.36
C THR A 213 3.59 26.45 18.26
N GLY A 214 4.16 26.66 17.07
CA GLY A 214 5.60 26.50 16.84
C GLY A 214 6.08 25.05 16.86
N THR A 215 5.16 24.09 16.69
CA THR A 215 5.42 22.65 16.65
C THR A 215 4.88 22.04 15.38
N SER A 216 5.58 21.09 14.78
CA SER A 216 5.15 20.34 13.58
C SER A 216 3.84 19.57 13.84
N GLY A 217 2.89 19.58 12.90
CA GLY A 217 1.58 18.92 13.08
C GLY A 217 0.72 18.89 11.81
N PRO A 218 -0.54 18.42 11.88
CA PRO A 218 -1.45 18.36 10.73
C PRO A 218 -1.90 19.73 10.19
N ASP A 219 -1.76 20.79 11.00
CA ASP A 219 -2.06 22.17 10.61
C ASP A 219 -0.81 22.90 10.06
N SER A 220 0.10 22.17 9.42
CA SER A 220 1.26 22.73 8.74
C SER A 220 0.91 23.16 7.32
N LEU A 221 1.32 24.38 6.91
CA LEU A 221 1.08 24.89 5.56
C LEU A 221 1.71 23.99 4.48
N VAL A 222 2.92 23.51 4.76
CA VAL A 222 3.65 22.61 3.87
C VAL A 222 3.98 21.35 4.67
N THR A 223 3.66 20.22 4.07
CA THR A 223 4.18 18.91 4.49
C THR A 223 4.88 18.27 3.30
N ALA A 224 5.85 17.40 3.56
CA ALA A 224 6.48 16.61 2.50
C ALA A 224 6.61 15.16 2.92
N GLU A 225 6.40 14.28 1.94
CA GLU A 225 6.50 12.84 2.09
C GLU A 225 7.55 12.34 1.10
N VAL A 226 8.41 11.43 1.56
CA VAL A 226 9.45 10.81 0.74
C VAL A 226 9.18 9.31 0.68
N ASN A 227 9.16 8.75 -0.52
CA ASN A 227 9.15 7.32 -0.77
C ASN A 227 10.46 6.98 -1.49
N ASP A 228 11.35 6.25 -0.83
CA ASP A 228 12.75 6.03 -1.23
C ASP A 228 12.97 4.76 -2.07
N GLY A 229 11.91 4.16 -2.60
CA GLY A 229 11.98 2.96 -3.43
C GLY A 229 12.80 3.12 -4.72
N ALA A 230 12.84 2.05 -5.54
CA ALA A 230 13.61 2.00 -6.80
C ALA A 230 13.36 3.20 -7.74
N THR A 231 12.16 3.78 -7.66
CA THR A 231 11.88 5.14 -8.10
C THR A 231 11.52 5.95 -6.86
N THR A 232 12.30 6.99 -6.57
CA THR A 232 12.04 7.88 -5.45
C THR A 232 10.96 8.88 -5.80
N THR A 233 10.01 9.07 -4.90
CA THR A 233 8.97 10.10 -5.01
C THR A 233 9.07 11.05 -3.83
N ILE A 234 9.07 12.36 -4.10
CA ILE A 234 8.96 13.41 -3.08
C ILE A 234 7.65 14.16 -3.34
N THR A 235 6.69 13.97 -2.45
CA THR A 235 5.38 14.62 -2.53
C THR A 235 5.34 15.79 -1.57
N ILE A 236 5.24 17.00 -2.11
CA ILE A 236 5.09 18.25 -1.35
C ILE A 236 3.61 18.61 -1.32
N ASN A 237 3.02 18.52 -0.14
CA ASN A 237 1.61 18.77 0.11
C ASN A 237 1.41 20.16 0.68
N VAL A 238 0.51 20.94 0.08
CA VAL A 238 0.09 22.24 0.59
C VAL A 238 -1.26 22.10 1.29
N ASN A 239 -1.38 22.74 2.45
CA ASN A 239 -2.64 22.91 3.16
C ASN A 239 -3.10 24.37 3.00
N ASP A 240 -3.97 24.62 2.03
CA ASP A 240 -4.42 25.96 1.65
C ASP A 240 -5.42 26.56 2.66
N ASP A 241 -6.10 25.73 3.44
CA ASP A 241 -7.05 26.12 4.50
C ASP A 241 -6.40 26.98 5.61
N ILE A 242 -5.08 26.95 5.74
CA ILE A 242 -4.32 27.69 6.77
C ILE A 242 -4.00 29.12 6.33
N VAL A 243 -3.86 29.37 5.03
CA VAL A 243 -3.57 30.71 4.51
C VAL A 243 -4.88 31.45 4.32
N SER A 244 -4.91 32.76 4.61
CA SER A 244 -6.08 33.56 4.29
C SER A 244 -6.16 33.78 2.77
N GLY A 245 -6.88 32.90 2.06
CA GLY A 245 -6.99 32.87 0.60
C GLY A 245 -6.19 31.71 -0.01
N ASP A 246 -6.37 31.47 -1.30
CA ASP A 246 -5.74 30.35 -2.01
C ASP A 246 -4.21 30.53 -2.03
N PHE A 247 -3.47 29.43 -1.76
CA PHE A 247 -2.03 29.38 -1.92
C PHE A 247 -1.64 28.12 -2.71
N PRO A 248 -0.98 28.25 -3.88
CA PRO A 248 -0.61 29.50 -4.54
C PRO A 248 -1.83 30.38 -4.88
N ALA A 249 -1.65 31.71 -4.91
CA ALA A 249 -2.75 32.64 -5.21
C ALA A 249 -3.21 32.56 -6.67
N ASN A 250 -2.38 31.95 -7.53
CA ASN A 250 -2.70 31.55 -8.88
C ASN A 250 -2.21 30.11 -9.11
N ASP A 251 -3.12 29.22 -9.45
CA ASP A 251 -2.90 27.78 -9.67
C ASP A 251 -1.86 27.50 -10.78
N THR A 252 -1.58 28.45 -11.67
CA THR A 252 -0.53 28.33 -12.70
C THR A 252 0.76 29.09 -12.39
N SER A 253 0.82 29.90 -11.33
CA SER A 253 2.00 30.70 -10.98
C SER A 253 2.57 30.25 -9.64
N PHE A 254 3.43 29.23 -9.69
CA PHE A 254 4.10 28.72 -8.51
C PHE A 254 5.49 28.16 -8.85
N VAL A 255 6.28 27.90 -7.81
CA VAL A 255 7.50 27.09 -7.88
C VAL A 255 7.57 26.22 -6.65
N VAL A 256 7.73 24.92 -6.84
CA VAL A 256 8.16 23.99 -5.79
C VAL A 256 9.59 23.53 -6.02
N GLU A 257 10.31 23.24 -4.96
CA GLU A 257 11.69 22.74 -5.02
C GLU A 257 11.97 21.78 -3.84
N ALA A 258 12.63 20.66 -4.10
CA ALA A 258 13.27 19.83 -3.10
C ALA A 258 14.80 19.92 -3.26
N ASN A 259 15.47 20.21 -2.16
CA ASN A 259 16.92 20.30 -2.08
C ASN A 259 17.47 19.03 -1.46
N LEU A 260 18.29 18.29 -2.21
CA LEU A 260 18.85 17.01 -1.84
C LEU A 260 20.37 17.12 -1.71
N ASP A 261 20.88 16.52 -0.65
CA ASP A 261 22.27 16.10 -0.53
C ASP A 261 22.35 14.64 -0.99
N ILE A 262 23.30 14.30 -1.87
CA ILE A 262 23.43 12.93 -2.36
C ILE A 262 24.82 12.41 -2.07
N SER A 263 24.87 11.22 -1.47
CA SER A 263 26.15 10.53 -1.28
C SER A 263 26.75 10.17 -2.63
N SER A 264 28.08 10.14 -2.70
CA SER A 264 28.80 9.50 -3.81
C SER A 264 28.50 10.08 -5.20
N ASP A 265 28.10 11.35 -5.27
CA ASP A 265 27.76 12.02 -6.52
C ASP A 265 28.97 12.31 -7.43
N GLY A 266 30.18 12.04 -6.92
CA GLY A 266 31.44 12.22 -7.63
C GLY A 266 32.06 13.61 -7.47
N PHE A 267 31.39 14.51 -6.74
CA PHE A 267 31.87 15.82 -6.36
C PHE A 267 32.26 15.81 -4.87
N GLY A 268 32.86 16.90 -4.37
CA GLY A 268 33.27 16.92 -2.95
C GLY A 268 32.05 17.07 -2.06
N GLU A 269 32.09 16.54 -0.83
CA GLU A 269 30.99 16.64 0.15
C GLU A 269 30.91 18.06 0.78
N SER A 270 30.75 19.09 -0.04
CA SER A 270 30.52 20.46 0.41
C SER A 270 29.03 20.62 0.72
N PRO A 271 28.64 21.25 1.85
CA PRO A 271 27.24 21.46 2.21
C PRO A 271 26.47 22.40 1.25
N ASN A 272 27.13 22.95 0.22
CA ASN A 272 26.51 23.72 -0.86
C ASN A 272 26.47 22.96 -2.18
N ASP A 273 26.94 21.72 -2.22
CA ASP A 273 26.90 20.85 -3.40
C ASP A 273 25.57 20.12 -3.37
N ASP A 274 24.54 20.87 -3.77
CA ASP A 274 23.15 20.53 -3.52
C ASP A 274 22.41 20.29 -4.85
N MET A 275 21.63 19.21 -4.92
CA MET A 275 20.75 18.93 -6.05
C MET A 275 19.38 19.49 -5.77
N ARG A 276 18.91 20.37 -6.65
CA ARG A 276 17.60 20.99 -6.50
C ARG A 276 16.68 20.49 -7.59
N PHE A 277 15.72 19.66 -7.21
CA PHE A 277 14.62 19.24 -8.08
C PHE A 277 13.51 20.25 -7.94
N SER A 278 13.08 20.86 -9.03
CA SER A 278 12.10 21.94 -9.02
C SER A 278 11.03 21.73 -10.07
N TYR A 279 9.85 22.27 -9.82
CA TYR A 279 8.74 22.30 -10.75
C TYR A 279 8.07 23.66 -10.71
N ALA A 280 7.90 24.27 -11.88
CA ALA A 280 7.34 25.60 -12.02
C ALA A 280 6.09 25.58 -12.90
N GLY A 281 5.02 26.23 -12.42
CA GLY A 281 3.80 26.42 -13.20
C GLY A 281 4.01 27.30 -14.44
N GLU A 282 3.08 27.21 -15.40
CA GLU A 282 3.17 27.86 -16.71
C GLU A 282 3.35 29.38 -16.64
N ASP A 283 2.72 30.03 -15.66
CA ASP A 283 2.75 31.48 -15.47
C ASP A 283 3.76 31.91 -14.39
N SER A 284 4.65 31.00 -13.97
CA SER A 284 5.67 31.30 -12.99
C SER A 284 6.69 32.29 -13.54
N ARG A 285 6.89 33.39 -12.82
CA ARG A 285 7.91 34.42 -13.09
C ARG A 285 9.14 34.27 -12.20
N ALA A 286 9.05 33.40 -11.20
CA ALA A 286 10.15 33.03 -10.31
C ALA A 286 11.10 32.01 -10.94
N ALA A 287 10.66 31.29 -11.98
CA ALA A 287 11.47 30.37 -12.76
C ALA A 287 11.87 30.94 -14.14
N SER A 288 12.92 30.38 -14.74
CA SER A 288 13.38 30.75 -16.09
C SER A 288 12.50 30.19 -17.21
N SER A 289 11.74 29.13 -16.90
CA SER A 289 10.84 28.38 -17.77
C SER A 289 9.88 27.58 -16.89
N ALA A 290 8.73 27.20 -17.42
CA ALA A 290 7.80 26.25 -16.78
C ALA A 290 8.32 24.80 -16.91
N GLY A 291 7.77 23.90 -16.10
CA GLY A 291 8.09 22.47 -16.12
C GLY A 291 9.11 22.04 -15.07
N GLY A 292 9.44 20.74 -15.08
CA GLY A 292 10.42 20.15 -14.18
C GLY A 292 11.84 20.58 -14.53
N LYS A 293 12.66 20.77 -13.50
CA LYS A 293 14.05 21.18 -13.65
C LYS A 293 14.92 20.69 -12.52
N LEU A 294 16.04 20.06 -12.86
CA LEU A 294 17.13 19.73 -11.96
C LEU A 294 18.19 20.83 -12.04
N ARG A 295 18.57 21.38 -10.89
CA ARG A 295 19.74 22.26 -10.75
C ARG A 295 20.82 21.53 -9.97
N ARG A 296 21.99 21.37 -10.58
CA ARG A 296 23.19 20.77 -9.97
C ARG A 296 24.25 21.83 -9.72
N ASN A 297 24.97 21.71 -8.61
CA ASN A 297 26.24 22.40 -8.43
C ASN A 297 27.38 21.46 -8.88
N VAL A 298 28.05 21.81 -9.99
CA VAL A 298 29.18 21.04 -10.55
C VAL A 298 30.54 21.70 -10.27
N GLY A 299 30.55 22.74 -9.42
CA GLY A 299 31.76 23.44 -9.05
C GLY A 299 32.68 22.58 -8.18
N THR A 300 33.98 22.88 -8.21
CA THR A 300 34.97 22.20 -7.34
C THR A 300 35.71 23.23 -6.49
N ASN A 301 36.26 22.79 -5.35
CA ASN A 301 37.05 23.63 -4.45
C ASN A 301 36.28 24.84 -3.86
N GLY A 302 34.98 24.68 -3.62
CA GLY A 302 34.14 25.70 -2.99
C GLY A 302 33.63 26.80 -3.92
N ASN A 303 33.75 26.63 -5.25
CA ASN A 303 33.04 27.44 -6.22
C ASN A 303 31.64 26.87 -6.45
N ASN A 304 30.64 27.74 -6.54
CA ASN A 304 29.29 27.35 -6.93
C ASN A 304 29.11 27.57 -8.43
N ASP A 305 29.34 26.54 -9.24
CA ASP A 305 29.05 26.54 -10.67
C ASP A 305 27.76 25.75 -10.88
N ARG A 306 26.63 26.46 -10.94
CA ARG A 306 25.31 25.82 -11.05
C ARG A 306 24.85 25.68 -12.49
N THR A 307 24.41 24.48 -12.84
CA THR A 307 23.85 24.14 -14.14
C THR A 307 22.45 23.61 -13.97
N ASP A 308 21.62 23.95 -14.95
CA ASP A 308 20.18 23.74 -14.96
C ASP A 308 19.85 22.76 -16.11
N THR A 309 19.34 21.58 -15.78
CA THR A 309 18.82 20.57 -16.73
C THR A 309 17.31 20.52 -16.60
N ILE A 310 16.60 20.62 -17.71
CA ILE A 310 15.13 20.59 -17.76
C ILE A 310 14.65 19.15 -17.96
N GLU A 311 13.46 18.84 -17.46
CA GLU A 311 12.83 17.51 -17.47
C GLU A 311 12.88 16.83 -18.84
N GLU A 312 12.61 17.57 -19.92
CA GLU A 312 12.62 17.00 -21.28
C GLU A 312 14.01 16.57 -21.78
N ASN A 313 15.08 16.93 -21.06
CA ASN A 313 16.46 16.60 -21.38
C ASN A 313 17.09 15.66 -20.34
N LEU A 314 16.32 15.10 -19.40
CA LEU A 314 16.85 14.21 -18.37
C LEU A 314 15.95 12.98 -18.23
N ASP A 315 16.42 11.83 -18.71
CA ASP A 315 15.74 10.56 -18.53
C ASP A 315 15.65 10.19 -17.04
N GLY A 316 14.50 9.63 -16.64
CA GLY A 316 14.27 9.21 -15.26
C GLY A 316 13.87 10.30 -14.28
N PHE A 317 13.71 11.54 -14.74
CA PHE A 317 13.17 12.62 -13.93
C PHE A 317 11.80 13.06 -14.47
N SER A 318 10.83 13.23 -13.58
CA SER A 318 9.58 13.91 -13.90
C SER A 318 9.03 14.72 -12.74
N ALA A 319 8.19 15.71 -13.05
CA ALA A 319 7.49 16.47 -12.03
C ALA A 319 6.07 16.85 -12.46
N SER A 320 5.12 16.77 -11.52
CA SER A 320 3.71 17.04 -11.80
C SER A 320 2.97 17.60 -10.59
N THR A 321 1.78 18.14 -10.83
CA THR A 321 0.80 18.35 -9.76
C THR A 321 0.11 17.04 -9.41
N VAL A 322 -0.30 16.89 -8.16
CA VAL A 322 -1.09 15.77 -7.64
C VAL A 322 -2.22 16.30 -6.77
N SER A 323 -3.33 15.55 -6.70
CA SER A 323 -4.48 15.95 -5.88
C SER A 323 -4.26 15.58 -4.42
N ASN A 324 -4.31 16.58 -3.54
CA ASN A 324 -4.27 16.43 -2.09
C ASN A 324 -5.61 16.91 -1.50
N PRO A 325 -6.25 16.21 -0.54
CA PRO A 325 -7.56 16.62 -0.03
C PRO A 325 -7.60 17.88 0.82
N ASN A 326 -6.45 18.47 1.16
CA ASN A 326 -6.36 19.79 1.79
C ASN A 326 -5.78 20.87 0.85
N GLY A 327 -5.78 20.66 -0.47
CA GLY A 327 -5.31 21.65 -1.46
C GLY A 327 -4.47 21.05 -2.61
N ASP A 328 -3.55 21.84 -3.15
CA ASP A 328 -2.62 21.39 -4.19
C ASP A 328 -1.48 20.53 -3.62
N GLY A 329 -1.10 19.48 -4.34
CA GLY A 329 0.12 18.71 -4.10
C GLY A 329 1.04 18.75 -5.30
N TYR A 330 2.33 18.53 -5.08
CA TYR A 330 3.33 18.49 -6.13
C TYR A 330 4.23 17.29 -5.93
N GLU A 331 4.43 16.53 -6.99
CA GLU A 331 5.20 15.30 -6.96
C GLU A 331 6.45 15.44 -7.82
N LEU A 332 7.60 15.14 -7.21
CA LEU A 332 8.89 15.06 -7.87
C LEU A 332 9.30 13.59 -7.90
N VAL A 333 9.54 13.04 -9.09
CA VAL A 333 9.82 11.61 -9.30
C VAL A 333 11.23 11.45 -9.87
N ILE A 334 11.98 10.51 -9.29
CA ILE A 334 13.39 10.26 -9.60
C ILE A 334 13.61 8.75 -9.75
N ASP A 335 13.77 8.27 -10.98
CA ASP A 335 14.38 6.97 -11.28
C ASP A 335 15.90 7.15 -11.27
N TRP A 336 16.54 6.83 -10.15
CA TRP A 336 17.97 7.02 -9.97
C TRP A 336 18.81 6.24 -10.97
N ALA A 337 18.35 5.09 -11.46
CA ALA A 337 19.06 4.29 -12.45
C ALA A 337 19.03 4.95 -13.82
N ALA A 338 17.89 5.48 -14.23
CA ALA A 338 17.75 6.23 -15.48
C ALA A 338 18.48 7.57 -15.41
N VAL A 339 18.31 8.33 -14.32
CA VAL A 339 19.02 9.61 -14.12
C VAL A 339 20.53 9.39 -14.17
N ALA A 340 21.07 8.42 -13.43
CA ALA A 340 22.51 8.14 -13.43
C ALA A 340 23.04 7.60 -14.77
N ALA A 341 22.17 7.07 -15.64
CA ALA A 341 22.53 6.63 -16.97
C ALA A 341 22.47 7.76 -18.01
N ASP A 342 21.82 8.88 -17.70
CA ASP A 342 21.71 10.05 -18.57
C ASP A 342 22.94 10.96 -18.45
N ASP A 343 23.53 11.31 -19.59
CA ASP A 343 24.72 12.18 -19.68
C ASP A 343 24.46 13.61 -19.16
N ASN A 344 23.20 14.05 -19.06
CA ASN A 344 22.82 15.39 -18.57
C ASN A 344 22.61 15.45 -17.05
N SER A 345 22.72 14.31 -16.35
CA SER A 345 22.60 14.24 -14.88
C SER A 345 23.86 14.68 -14.13
N ASP A 346 25.01 14.58 -14.79
CA ASP A 346 26.35 14.71 -14.21
C ASP A 346 26.59 13.78 -12.99
N LEU A 347 25.83 12.69 -12.83
CA LEU A 347 26.05 11.72 -11.76
C LEU A 347 27.14 10.70 -12.13
N SER A 348 27.98 10.35 -11.16
CA SER A 348 29.02 9.33 -11.36
C SER A 348 28.48 7.88 -11.35
N GLY A 349 27.23 7.71 -10.92
CA GLY A 349 26.50 6.45 -10.81
C GLY A 349 25.22 6.64 -9.99
N VAL A 350 24.51 5.53 -9.76
CA VAL A 350 23.35 5.53 -8.84
C VAL A 350 23.87 5.84 -7.43
N PRO A 351 23.39 6.91 -6.77
CA PRO A 351 23.79 7.22 -5.40
C PRO A 351 23.38 6.07 -4.48
N SER A 352 24.12 5.78 -3.41
CA SER A 352 23.73 4.74 -2.44
C SER A 352 22.74 5.20 -1.38
N GLU A 353 22.75 6.51 -1.14
CA GLU A 353 21.88 7.20 -0.18
C GLU A 353 21.74 8.67 -0.59
N PHE A 354 20.64 9.29 -0.17
CA PHE A 354 20.40 10.72 -0.30
C PHE A 354 19.76 11.27 0.97
N ARG A 355 19.81 12.58 1.15
CA ARG A 355 19.15 13.29 2.23
C ARG A 355 18.39 14.47 1.65
N VAL A 356 17.09 14.52 1.89
CA VAL A 356 16.34 15.74 1.58
C VAL A 356 16.69 16.76 2.65
N ASN A 357 17.36 17.84 2.29
CA ASN A 357 17.72 18.90 3.22
C ASN A 357 16.53 19.80 3.48
N GLU A 358 15.86 20.26 2.41
CA GLU A 358 14.79 21.24 2.47
C GLU A 358 13.80 21.04 1.33
N VAL A 359 12.52 21.29 1.56
CA VAL A 359 11.50 21.50 0.53
C VAL A 359 10.98 22.93 0.61
N PHE A 360 10.58 23.47 -0.53
CA PHE A 360 10.21 24.86 -0.69
C PHE A 360 9.03 24.99 -1.64
N ILE A 361 8.14 25.95 -1.35
CA ILE A 361 7.09 26.38 -2.26
C ILE A 361 6.97 27.91 -2.29
N SER A 362 6.69 28.47 -3.46
CA SER A 362 6.41 29.90 -3.65
C SER A 362 5.30 30.16 -4.68
N ASP A 363 4.62 31.29 -4.52
CA ASP A 363 3.51 31.79 -5.35
C ASP A 363 3.93 32.40 -6.72
N GLY A 364 5.10 32.02 -7.27
CA GLY A 364 5.47 32.30 -8.67
C GLY A 364 5.62 33.77 -9.15
N GLY A 365 5.16 34.78 -8.40
CA GLY A 365 5.34 36.20 -8.68
C GLY A 365 4.35 36.85 -9.66
N GLY A 366 3.10 36.38 -9.71
CA GLY A 366 2.05 36.73 -10.71
C GLY A 366 1.44 38.14 -10.73
N GLY A 367 1.92 39.12 -9.95
CA GLY A 367 1.68 40.55 -10.22
C GLY A 367 0.21 41.04 -10.18
N VAL A 368 -0.50 40.81 -9.09
CA VAL A 368 -1.49 41.77 -8.55
C VAL A 368 -1.16 41.91 -7.06
N ALA A 369 -1.45 43.06 -6.44
CA ALA A 369 -1.16 43.32 -5.02
C ALA A 369 -1.89 42.31 -4.12
N GLN A 370 -1.32 41.13 -3.97
CA GLN A 370 -1.73 40.04 -3.11
C GLN A 370 -0.68 40.00 -2.00
N THR A 371 -1.14 39.94 -0.76
CA THR A 371 -0.29 39.80 0.43
C THR A 371 0.34 38.40 0.38
N SER A 372 1.41 38.21 -0.40
CA SER A 372 2.02 36.89 -0.56
C SER A 372 2.38 36.34 0.82
N ALA A 373 1.88 35.15 1.16
CA ALA A 373 2.48 34.36 2.21
C ALA A 373 3.95 34.19 1.86
N ASN A 374 4.84 34.46 2.82
CA ASN A 374 6.27 34.23 2.60
C ASN A 374 6.44 32.74 2.28
N PRO A 375 7.31 32.38 1.32
CA PRO A 375 7.57 30.99 1.03
C PRO A 375 8.12 30.30 2.29
N VAL A 376 7.56 29.15 2.62
CA VAL A 376 7.97 28.35 3.77
C VAL A 376 8.95 27.29 3.29
N ALA A 377 10.17 27.36 3.80
CA ALA A 377 11.15 26.30 3.64
C ALA A 377 11.02 25.34 4.82
N LEU A 378 10.94 24.05 4.53
CA LEU A 378 10.77 22.98 5.50
C LEU A 378 11.94 22.00 5.39
N GLY A 379 12.65 21.75 6.48
CA GLY A 379 13.81 20.85 6.51
C GLY A 379 13.46 19.39 6.78
N ILE A 380 14.11 18.47 6.07
CA ILE A 380 14.06 17.02 6.32
C ILE A 380 15.41 16.54 6.88
N GLY A 381 15.37 15.68 7.90
CA GLY A 381 16.53 15.34 8.74
C GLY A 381 17.23 14.05 8.36
N GLU A 382 16.58 13.19 7.59
CA GLU A 382 16.95 11.78 7.47
C GLU A 382 17.72 11.44 6.19
N THR A 383 18.37 10.27 6.21
CA THR A 383 19.15 9.73 5.09
C THR A 383 18.42 8.50 4.56
N TYR A 384 18.10 8.54 3.28
CA TYR A 384 17.25 7.63 2.54
C TYR A 384 18.07 6.73 1.64
N SER A 385 17.59 5.51 1.41
CA SER A 385 18.26 4.58 0.49
C SER A 385 17.75 4.78 -0.94
N THR A 386 18.45 4.21 -1.90
CA THR A 386 18.08 4.27 -3.33
C THR A 386 17.85 2.87 -3.91
N SER A 387 17.86 1.84 -3.04
CA SER A 387 17.98 0.42 -3.40
C SER A 387 16.77 -0.42 -3.07
#